data_AF-A0A543EY14-F1
#
_entry.id   AF-A0A543EY14-F1
#
_cell.length_a   1.000
_cell.length_b   1.000
_cell.length_c   1.000
_cell.angle_alpha   90.00
_cell.angle_beta   90.00
_cell.angle_gamma   90.00
#
_symmetry.space_group_name_H-M   'P 1'
#
loop_
_entity.id
_entity.type
_entity.pdbx_description
1 polymer ?
#
loop_
_entity_poly.entity_id
_entity_poly.type
_entity_poly.pdbx_seq_one_letter_code
_entity_poly.pdbx_strand_id
1 'polypeptide(L)'
;MSEEPNIDWDAPATGHDYAVFPDGRVPVYVILTIGGEAHCVTPWHTYKVPLILSAVEMGRDVDIPAGEVVGREFTAAGGRGEPLHDFRLVHDPRL
;
A
#
# COMPACT_ATOMS: atom_id res chain seq x y z
N MET A 1 -30.60 -6.06 17.01
CA MET A 1 -30.08 -4.67 17.04
C MET A 1 -28.62 -4.77 16.67
N SER A 2 -28.32 -4.71 15.37
CA SER A 2 -26.96 -4.75 14.86
C SER A 2 -26.39 -3.34 15.01
N GLU A 3 -25.36 -3.18 15.83
CA GLU A 3 -24.58 -1.95 15.87
C GLU A 3 -23.84 -1.83 14.54
N GLU A 4 -24.31 -0.95 13.66
CA GLU A 4 -23.51 -0.54 12.51
C GLU A 4 -22.27 0.18 13.05
N PRO A 5 -21.06 -0.18 12.60
CA PRO A 5 -19.86 0.52 13.05
C PRO A 5 -19.98 1.98 12.64
N ASN A 6 -19.99 2.86 13.63
CA ASN A 6 -20.06 4.30 13.43
C ASN A 6 -18.76 4.75 12.75
N ILE A 7 -18.82 4.96 11.43
CA ILE A 7 -17.67 5.43 10.65
C ILE A 7 -17.46 6.91 10.98
N ASP A 8 -16.38 7.19 11.72
CA ASP A 8 -15.93 8.55 12.00
C ASP A 8 -15.14 9.08 10.79
N TRP A 9 -15.81 9.91 9.98
CA TRP A 9 -15.24 10.55 8.79
C TRP A 9 -14.30 11.72 9.13
N ASP A 10 -14.37 12.23 10.36
CA ASP A 10 -13.54 13.32 10.87
C ASP A 10 -12.30 12.81 11.62
N ALA A 11 -12.20 11.49 11.81
CA ALA A 11 -10.99 10.84 12.28
C ALA A 11 -9.82 11.26 11.36
N PRO A 12 -8.66 11.64 11.92
CA PRO A 12 -7.52 12.00 11.10
C PRO A 12 -7.21 10.84 10.15
N ALA A 13 -7.23 11.08 8.83
CA ALA A 13 -6.93 10.05 7.85
C ALA A 13 -5.58 9.41 8.16
N THR A 14 -5.63 8.23 8.77
CA THR A 14 -4.49 7.55 9.32
C THR A 14 -3.79 6.81 8.19
N GLY A 15 -2.84 7.51 7.57
CA GLY A 15 -1.58 6.86 7.19
C GLY A 15 -0.79 6.33 8.40
N HIS A 16 -1.41 6.21 9.58
CA HIS A 16 -0.84 5.81 10.87
C HIS A 16 -1.33 4.43 11.35
N ASP A 17 -2.33 3.82 10.70
CA ASP A 17 -2.87 2.51 11.12
C ASP A 17 -2.06 1.33 10.55
N TYR A 18 -1.22 1.63 9.56
CA TYR A 18 -0.30 0.67 9.00
C TYR A 18 0.88 0.46 9.96
N ALA A 19 0.92 -0.72 10.58
CA ALA A 19 2.09 -1.21 11.29
C ALA A 19 2.83 -2.22 10.42
N VAL A 20 4.15 -2.34 10.62
CA VAL A 20 4.90 -3.48 10.05
C VAL A 20 4.28 -4.76 10.60
N PHE A 21 4.02 -5.73 9.72
CA PHE A 21 3.43 -7.00 10.11
C PHE A 21 4.38 -7.83 10.99
N PRO A 22 3.88 -8.79 11.80
CA PRO A 22 4.73 -9.61 12.66
C PRO A 22 5.81 -10.42 11.92
N ASP A 23 5.62 -10.68 10.63
CA ASP A 23 6.59 -11.36 9.75
C ASP A 23 7.66 -10.41 9.17
N GLY A 24 7.63 -9.13 9.56
CA GLY A 24 8.55 -8.10 9.11
C GLY A 24 8.16 -7.44 7.79
N ARG A 25 7.03 -7.80 7.16
CA ARG A 25 6.59 -7.19 5.91
C ARG A 25 5.91 -5.84 6.14
N VAL A 26 6.10 -4.95 5.18
CA VAL A 26 5.59 -3.59 5.20
C VAL A 26 4.29 -3.52 4.41
N PRO A 27 3.17 -3.09 5.00
CA PRO A 27 1.97 -2.79 4.22
C PRO A 27 2.18 -1.55 3.34
N VAL A 28 1.67 -1.61 2.12
CA VAL A 28 1.80 -0.56 1.11
C VAL A 28 0.46 -0.40 0.40
N TYR A 29 -0.13 0.79 0.46
CA TYR A 29 -1.36 1.10 -0.27
C TYR A 29 -1.10 2.13 -1.37
N VAL A 30 -1.45 1.80 -2.62
CA VAL A 30 -1.24 2.71 -3.76
C VAL A 30 -2.41 3.66 -3.89
N ILE A 31 -2.23 4.92 -3.50
CA ILE A 31 -3.29 5.93 -3.50
C ILE A 31 -3.54 6.54 -4.89
N LEU A 32 -2.50 6.66 -5.71
CA LEU A 32 -2.60 7.15 -7.09
C LEU A 32 -1.35 6.76 -7.89
N THR A 33 -1.48 6.80 -9.22
CA THR A 33 -0.36 6.60 -10.15
C THR A 33 -0.25 7.77 -11.13
N ILE A 34 0.96 8.23 -11.40
CA ILE A 34 1.26 9.26 -12.41
C ILE A 34 2.37 8.74 -13.32
N GLY A 35 2.06 8.46 -14.58
CA GLY A 35 3.02 7.80 -15.47
C GLY A 35 3.45 6.43 -14.91
N GLY A 36 4.75 6.24 -14.69
CA GLY A 36 5.32 5.02 -14.08
C GLY A 36 5.44 5.06 -12.56
N GLU A 37 5.00 6.14 -11.91
CA GLU A 37 5.15 6.36 -10.47
C GLU A 37 3.89 5.90 -9.72
N ALA A 38 4.08 5.10 -8.67
CA ALA A 38 3.06 4.71 -7.72
C ALA A 38 3.28 5.49 -6.42
N HIS A 39 2.32 6.33 -6.05
CA HIS A 39 2.34 7.06 -4.79
C HIS A 39 1.69 6.20 -3.71
N CYS A 40 2.46 5.90 -2.68
CA CYS A 40 2.13 4.86 -1.73
C CYS A 40 2.08 5.39 -0.30
N VAL A 41 1.05 4.94 0.43
CA VAL A 41 0.96 5.06 1.88
C VAL A 41 1.62 3.84 2.50
N THR A 42 2.41 4.06 3.54
CA THR A 42 3.16 3.04 4.29
C THR A 42 3.12 3.41 5.77
N PRO A 43 3.61 2.57 6.70
CA PRO A 43 3.74 2.93 8.12
C PRO A 43 4.50 4.24 8.41
N TRP A 44 5.31 4.70 7.46
CA TRP A 44 6.17 5.87 7.62
C TRP A 44 5.79 7.05 6.71
N HIS A 45 4.88 6.84 5.76
CA HIS A 45 4.53 7.83 4.73
C HIS A 45 3.02 7.90 4.57
N THR A 46 2.46 9.10 4.74
CA THR A 46 1.01 9.34 4.66
C THR A 46 0.61 9.84 3.27
N TYR A 47 -0.69 9.96 3.00
CA TYR A 47 -1.18 10.49 1.73
C TYR A 47 -0.73 11.92 1.41
N LYS A 48 -0.35 12.71 2.44
CA LYS A 48 0.18 14.07 2.27
C LYS A 48 1.63 14.07 1.82
N VAL A 49 2.40 13.05 2.20
CA VAL A 49 3.82 12.88 1.87
C VAL A 49 4.04 11.41 1.51
N PRO A 50 3.54 10.96 0.34
CA PRO A 50 3.57 9.55 -0.03
C PRO A 50 5.00 9.11 -0.40
N LEU A 51 5.28 7.82 -0.21
CA LEU A 51 6.46 7.20 -0.78
C LEU A 51 6.22 6.96 -2.27
N ILE A 52 7.17 7.36 -3.11
CA ILE A 52 7.08 7.12 -4.56
C ILE A 52 7.83 5.83 -4.88
N LEU A 53 7.13 4.87 -5.47
CA LEU A 53 7.65 3.58 -5.91
C LEU A 53 7.41 3.38 -7.41
N SER A 54 8.07 2.39 -8.00
CA SER A 54 7.87 2.03 -9.41
C SER A 54 6.61 1.19 -9.61
N ALA A 55 5.61 1.72 -10.30
CA ALA A 55 4.40 0.97 -10.66
C ALA A 55 4.72 -0.25 -11.55
N VAL A 56 5.77 -0.15 -12.37
CA VAL A 56 6.22 -1.22 -13.26
C VAL A 56 6.81 -2.39 -12.46
N GLU A 57 7.64 -2.11 -11.45
CA GLU A 57 8.22 -3.16 -10.61
C GLU A 57 7.15 -3.85 -9.77
N MET A 58 6.25 -3.06 -9.16
CA MET A 58 5.13 -3.60 -8.37
C MET A 58 4.23 -4.50 -9.21
N GLY A 59 3.84 -4.04 -10.42
CA GLY A 59 3.01 -4.82 -11.33
C GLY A 59 3.70 -6.11 -11.79
N ARG A 60 5.00 -6.04 -12.12
CA ARG A 60 5.79 -7.21 -12.52
C ARG A 60 5.86 -8.27 -11.43
N ASP A 61 6.09 -7.87 -10.18
CA ASP A 61 6.26 -8.81 -9.06
C ASP A 61 4.97 -9.62 -8.79
N VAL A 62 3.80 -9.08 -9.16
CA VAL A 62 2.50 -9.75 -9.01
C VAL A 62 1.82 -10.10 -10.33
N ASP A 63 2.52 -10.01 -11.46
CA ASP A 63 2.00 -10.33 -12.80
C ASP A 63 0.69 -9.59 -13.16
N ILE A 64 0.66 -8.27 -12.95
CA ILE A 64 -0.41 -7.37 -13.43
C ILE A 64 0.16 -6.16 -14.18
N PRO A 65 -0.61 -5.51 -15.06
CA PRO A 65 -0.18 -4.27 -15.70
C PRO A 65 0.09 -3.15 -14.68
N ALA A 66 1.10 -2.31 -14.95
CA ALA A 66 1.47 -1.21 -14.06
C ALA A 66 0.30 -0.23 -13.79
N GLY A 67 -0.60 -0.03 -14.76
CA GLY A 67 -1.80 0.81 -14.58
C GLY A 67 -2.86 0.24 -13.65
N GLU A 68 -2.74 -1.03 -13.26
CA GLU A 68 -3.71 -1.73 -12.39
C GLU A 68 -3.26 -1.84 -10.93
N VAL A 69 -2.11 -1.27 -10.58
CA VAL A 69 -1.62 -1.25 -9.19
C VAL A 69 -2.33 -0.20 -8.33
N VAL A 70 -2.93 0.82 -8.95
CA VAL A 70 -3.65 1.89 -8.24
C VAL A 70 -4.86 1.34 -7.47
N GLY A 71 -5.07 1.82 -6.25
CA GLY A 71 -6.15 1.37 -5.38
C GLY A 71 -5.95 -0.02 -4.79
N ARG A 72 -4.76 -0.63 -4.96
CA ARG A 72 -4.45 -1.95 -4.40
C ARG A 72 -3.57 -1.87 -3.18
N GLU A 73 -3.73 -2.89 -2.33
CA GLU A 73 -2.89 -3.12 -1.15
C GLU A 73 -1.87 -4.22 -1.42
N PHE A 74 -0.63 -3.92 -1.02
CA PHE A 74 0.51 -4.80 -1.13
C PHE A 74 1.15 -5.01 0.23
N THR A 75 1.91 -6.09 0.33
CA THR A 75 2.98 -6.23 1.32
C THR A 75 4.33 -6.22 0.60
N ALA A 76 5.34 -5.61 1.21
CA ALA A 76 6.70 -5.54 0.68
C ALA A 76 7.71 -6.03 1.72
N ALA A 77 8.86 -6.51 1.24
CA ALA A 77 10.06 -6.66 2.06
C ALA A 77 10.85 -5.33 2.11
N GLY A 78 11.79 -5.24 3.06
CA GLY A 78 12.58 -4.03 3.34
C GLY A 78 12.13 -3.34 4.63
N GLY A 79 12.64 -2.13 4.86
CA GLY A 79 12.47 -1.41 6.12
C GLY A 79 12.51 0.10 5.99
N ARG A 80 12.41 0.80 7.13
CA ARG A 80 12.46 2.26 7.17
C ARG A 80 13.83 2.75 6.71
N GLY A 81 13.88 3.44 5.58
CA GLY A 81 15.12 3.94 4.99
C GLY A 81 15.83 2.94 4.07
N GLU A 82 15.23 1.78 3.83
CA GLU A 82 15.66 0.79 2.86
C GLU A 82 14.71 0.77 1.65
N PRO A 83 15.18 0.41 0.45
CA PRO A 83 14.30 0.21 -0.70
C PRO A 83 13.28 -0.90 -0.42
N LEU A 84 12.00 -0.63 -0.68
CA LEU A 84 10.96 -1.66 -0.64
C LEU A 84 10.98 -2.50 -1.92
N HIS A 85 10.80 -3.81 -1.79
CA HIS A 85 10.85 -4.76 -2.90
C HIS A 85 10.03 -6.04 -2.61
N ASP A 86 10.03 -7.02 -3.53
CA ASP A 86 9.29 -8.29 -3.40
C ASP A 86 7.81 -8.03 -3.10
N PHE A 87 7.13 -7.29 -3.98
CA PHE A 87 5.76 -6.87 -3.75
C PHE A 87 4.78 -8.04 -3.89
N ARG A 88 3.81 -8.15 -2.97
CA ARG A 88 2.77 -9.18 -3.00
C ARG A 88 1.41 -8.55 -2.73
N LEU A 89 0.38 -8.94 -3.48
CA LEU A 89 -0.99 -8.47 -3.23
C LEU A 89 -1.52 -9.02 -1.91
N VAL A 90 -2.16 -8.16 -1.11
CA VAL A 90 -2.90 -8.58 0.09
C VAL A 90 -4.16 -9.36 -0.30
N HIS A 91 -4.86 -8.86 -1.33
CA HIS A 91 -6.07 -9.48 -1.88
C HIS A 91 -5.82 -9.90 -3.33
N ASP A 92 -5.19 -11.07 -3.49
CA ASP A 92 -5.00 -11.69 -4.80
C ASP A 92 -6.18 -12.62 -5.13
N PRO A 93 -7.04 -12.28 -6.12
CA PRO A 93 -8.18 -13.13 -6.48
C PRO A 93 -7.79 -14.43 -7.18
N ARG A 94 -6.49 -14.63 -7.48
CA ARG A 94 -5.98 -15.85 -8.12
C ARG A 94 -5.63 -16.95 -7.12
N LEU A 95 -5.61 -16.63 -5.82
CA LEU A 95 -5.27 -17.54 -4.72
C LEU A 95 -6.52 -18.04 -3.98
#